data_AF-F0YZZ6-F1
#
_entry.id   AF-F0YZZ6-F1
#
_cell.length_a   1.000
_cell.length_b   1.000
_cell.length_c   1.000
_cell.angle_alpha   90.00
_cell.angle_beta   90.00
_cell.angle_gamma   90.00
#
_symmetry.space_group_name_H-M   'P 1'
#
loop_
_entity.id
_entity.type
_entity.pdbx_description
1 polymer ?
#
loop_
_entity_poly.entity_id
_entity_poly.type
_entity_poly.pdbx_seq_one_letter_code
_entity_poly.pdbx_strand_id
1 'polypeptide(L)'
;MTWSEYRELAKKLTKGEGADKTYGALHLQWPMYWYGEAIMELGGGQNFYNEEGLSNFEDPVFKKALEAAYQMQNVDKSTPTMADIIARKIEPDGFFNGKYAMYLHGTWFLNWLADKETYPRDYEVGFAPMPVPDGTTDRLTWGVTGTYAVPATSKDPKMATDFIVDLVAEVTQRTSSEIFVDQTVPRDNLFVTIADEIDDEQFTTENIMDLFLNPDQTLVTEKVTGPNAAKYEAVLKEEVEKYLADAQDLDTTIKNAVERGNKAIQE
;
A
#
# COMPACT_ATOMS: atom_id res chain seq x y z
N MET A 1 15.54 -4.99 5.14
CA MET A 1 15.58 -5.59 3.80
C MET A 1 15.38 -4.47 2.79
N THR A 2 16.13 -4.47 1.69
CA THR A 2 15.94 -3.49 0.61
C THR A 2 14.91 -3.95 -0.42
N TRP A 3 14.45 -3.07 -1.30
CA TRP A 3 13.56 -3.41 -2.41
C TRP A 3 14.15 -4.47 -3.35
N SER A 4 15.46 -4.41 -3.62
CA SER A 4 16.13 -5.43 -4.43
C SER A 4 16.19 -6.78 -3.73
N GLU A 5 16.47 -6.81 -2.42
CA GLU A 5 16.42 -8.05 -1.63
C GLU A 5 15.01 -8.65 -1.58
N TYR A 6 13.97 -7.81 -1.45
CA TYR A 6 12.57 -8.24 -1.48
C TYR A 6 12.20 -8.91 -2.81
N ARG A 7 12.59 -8.31 -3.94
CA ARG A 7 12.37 -8.89 -5.28
C ARG A 7 13.07 -10.24 -5.46
N GLU A 8 14.35 -10.32 -5.04
CA GLU A 8 15.12 -11.56 -5.09
C GLU A 8 14.51 -12.65 -4.21
N LEU A 9 14.00 -12.29 -3.04
CA LEU A 9 13.29 -13.23 -2.16
C LEU A 9 11.97 -13.69 -2.80
N ALA A 10 11.18 -12.79 -3.37
CA ALA A 10 9.94 -13.14 -4.08
C ALA A 10 10.22 -14.11 -5.23
N LYS A 11 11.27 -13.88 -6.01
CA LYS A 11 11.69 -14.80 -7.07
C LYS A 11 12.03 -16.19 -6.52
N LYS A 12 12.82 -16.27 -5.45
CA LYS A 12 13.21 -17.55 -4.81
C LYS A 12 12.03 -18.32 -4.21
N LEU A 13 11.04 -17.60 -3.67
CA LEU A 13 9.85 -18.19 -3.06
C LEU A 13 8.80 -18.62 -4.08
N THR A 14 8.90 -18.13 -5.32
CA THR A 14 7.99 -18.51 -6.41
C THR A 14 8.29 -19.93 -6.87
N LYS A 15 7.27 -20.80 -6.85
CA LYS A 15 7.40 -22.23 -7.14
C LYS A 15 6.19 -22.74 -7.90
N GLY A 16 6.38 -23.82 -8.65
CA GLY A 16 5.31 -24.46 -9.42
C GLY A 16 4.86 -23.64 -10.64
N GLU A 17 3.90 -24.20 -11.36
CA GLU A 17 3.35 -23.63 -12.58
C GLU A 17 1.83 -23.86 -12.64
N GLY A 18 1.13 -23.13 -13.52
CA GLY A 18 -0.32 -23.29 -13.72
C GLY A 18 -1.11 -23.14 -12.41
N ALA A 19 -2.00 -24.10 -12.14
CA ALA A 19 -2.87 -24.10 -10.96
C ALA A 19 -2.11 -24.36 -9.63
N ASP A 20 -0.96 -25.03 -9.72
CA ASP A 20 -0.13 -25.40 -8.56
C ASP A 20 0.91 -24.31 -8.23
N LYS A 21 0.92 -23.21 -8.99
CA LYS A 21 1.83 -22.10 -8.76
C LYS A 21 1.56 -21.43 -7.41
N THR A 22 2.63 -21.26 -6.64
CA THR A 22 2.71 -20.35 -5.49
C THR A 22 3.58 -19.17 -5.89
N TYR A 23 3.04 -17.96 -5.76
CA TYR A 23 3.75 -16.72 -6.03
C TYR A 23 4.58 -16.32 -4.81
N GLY A 24 5.76 -15.77 -5.04
CA GLY A 24 6.60 -15.28 -3.96
C GLY A 24 6.07 -14.03 -3.29
N ALA A 25 5.23 -13.25 -3.98
CA ALA A 25 4.53 -12.13 -3.40
C ALA A 25 3.14 -11.92 -4.01
N LEU A 26 2.22 -11.34 -3.24
CA LEU A 26 0.97 -10.77 -3.72
C LEU A 26 1.15 -9.26 -3.92
N HIS A 27 1.00 -8.78 -5.14
CA HIS A 27 0.81 -7.36 -5.44
C HIS A 27 -0.57 -7.22 -6.07
N LEU A 28 -1.39 -6.33 -5.52
CA LEU A 28 -2.70 -6.03 -6.10
C LEU A 28 -2.58 -5.03 -7.25
N GLN A 29 -3.69 -4.76 -7.91
CA GLN A 29 -3.84 -3.72 -8.94
C GLN A 29 -3.75 -2.28 -8.40
N TRP A 30 -3.38 -2.10 -7.13
CA TRP A 30 -3.34 -0.80 -6.47
C TRP A 30 -2.10 0.00 -6.89
N PRO A 31 -2.22 1.34 -7.03
CA PRO A 31 -1.13 2.18 -7.50
C PRO A 31 0.21 2.06 -6.75
N MET A 32 0.15 1.89 -5.44
CA MET A 32 1.32 1.72 -4.57
C MET A 32 2.25 0.57 -4.97
N TYR A 33 1.76 -0.48 -5.64
CA TYR A 33 2.62 -1.59 -6.06
C TYR A 33 3.51 -1.26 -7.25
N TRP A 34 3.23 -0.17 -7.98
CA TRP A 34 4.04 0.26 -9.12
C TRP A 34 4.70 1.63 -8.95
N TYR A 35 4.27 2.47 -8.01
CA TYR A 35 4.99 3.70 -7.64
C TYR A 35 5.54 3.74 -6.21
N GLY A 36 5.22 2.77 -5.35
CA GLY A 36 5.51 2.82 -3.91
C GLY A 36 6.99 3.06 -3.60
N GLU A 37 7.87 2.32 -4.28
CA GLU A 37 9.32 2.50 -4.14
C GLU A 37 9.76 3.93 -4.50
N ALA A 38 9.22 4.51 -5.58
CA ALA A 38 9.53 5.86 -6.02
C ALA A 38 9.10 6.92 -5.01
N ILE A 39 7.88 6.83 -4.47
CA ILE A 39 7.40 7.80 -3.48
C ILE A 39 8.16 7.69 -2.15
N MET A 40 8.61 6.49 -1.78
CA MET A 40 9.43 6.28 -0.60
C MET A 40 10.77 6.98 -0.74
N GLU A 41 11.40 6.82 -1.90
CA GLU A 41 12.69 7.43 -2.24
C GLU A 41 12.58 8.97 -2.33
N LEU A 42 11.48 9.49 -2.89
CA LEU A 42 11.21 10.93 -3.00
C LEU A 42 10.76 11.59 -1.69
N GLY A 43 10.36 10.82 -0.68
CA GLY A 43 9.90 11.35 0.61
C GLY A 43 8.40 11.71 0.66
N GLY A 44 7.57 11.12 -0.20
CA GLY A 44 6.11 11.17 -0.12
C GLY A 44 5.39 11.62 -1.38
N GLY A 45 4.07 11.43 -1.39
CA GLY A 45 3.18 11.63 -2.54
C GLY A 45 2.93 13.09 -2.95
N GLN A 46 3.42 14.07 -2.18
CA GLN A 46 3.52 15.45 -2.67
C GLN A 46 4.49 15.57 -3.87
N ASN A 47 5.47 14.66 -3.98
CA ASN A 47 6.49 14.67 -5.03
C ASN A 47 6.01 14.04 -6.36
N PHE A 48 4.71 13.73 -6.47
CA PHE A 48 4.08 13.52 -7.78
C PHE A 48 3.97 14.80 -8.60
N TYR A 49 4.19 15.95 -7.95
CA TYR A 49 4.21 17.27 -8.55
C TYR A 49 5.61 17.89 -8.44
N ASN A 50 6.04 18.60 -9.47
CA ASN A 50 7.28 19.36 -9.49
C ASN A 50 7.07 20.76 -8.88
N GLU A 51 8.10 21.60 -8.85
CA GLU A 51 8.03 22.95 -8.28
C GLU A 51 7.02 23.87 -8.99
N GLU A 52 6.73 23.62 -10.26
CA GLU A 52 5.71 24.32 -11.05
C GLU A 52 4.28 23.81 -10.81
N GLY A 53 4.11 22.78 -9.97
CA GLY A 53 2.82 22.13 -9.73
C GLY A 53 2.34 21.27 -10.90
N LEU A 54 3.25 20.85 -11.79
CA LEU A 54 3.02 19.92 -12.90
C LEU A 54 3.49 18.51 -12.53
N SER A 55 3.17 17.53 -13.37
CA SER A 55 3.57 16.13 -13.17
C SER A 55 5.08 15.97 -13.07
N ASN A 56 5.54 15.36 -11.98
CA ASN A 56 6.93 14.94 -11.78
C ASN A 56 7.18 13.48 -12.20
N PHE A 57 6.28 12.88 -13.00
CA PHE A 57 6.34 11.45 -13.32
C PHE A 57 7.52 11.09 -14.27
N GLU A 58 8.23 12.08 -14.80
CA GLU A 58 9.48 11.90 -15.54
C GLU A 58 10.71 11.66 -14.66
N ASP A 59 10.59 11.81 -13.34
CA ASP A 59 11.69 11.53 -12.42
C ASP A 59 12.17 10.06 -12.61
N PRO A 60 13.50 9.84 -12.74
CA PRO A 60 14.05 8.49 -12.94
C PRO A 60 13.60 7.45 -11.91
N VAL A 61 13.25 7.84 -10.68
CA VAL A 61 12.78 6.91 -9.65
C VAL A 61 11.44 6.27 -10.00
N PHE A 62 10.54 6.99 -10.70
CA PHE A 62 9.30 6.40 -11.21
C PHE A 62 9.58 5.38 -12.30
N LYS A 63 10.51 5.69 -13.22
CA LYS A 63 10.92 4.76 -14.27
C LYS A 63 11.44 3.46 -13.67
N LYS A 64 12.33 3.55 -12.67
CA LYS A 64 12.89 2.40 -11.94
C LYS A 64 11.81 1.57 -11.24
N ALA A 65 10.86 2.22 -10.57
CA ALA A 65 9.75 1.51 -9.89
C ALA A 65 8.83 0.77 -10.88
N LEU A 66 8.53 1.38 -12.04
CA LEU A 66 7.76 0.73 -13.10
C LEU A 66 8.51 -0.46 -13.71
N GLU A 67 9.81 -0.34 -13.98
CA GLU A 67 10.65 -1.44 -14.43
C GLU A 67 10.62 -2.59 -13.42
N ALA A 68 10.78 -2.30 -12.13
CA ALA A 68 10.71 -3.30 -11.08
C ALA A 68 9.36 -4.02 -11.04
N ALA A 69 8.24 -3.28 -11.11
CA ALA A 69 6.90 -3.86 -11.16
C ALA A 69 6.71 -4.76 -12.39
N TYR A 70 7.17 -4.33 -13.56
CA TYR A 70 7.13 -5.11 -14.79
C TYR A 70 7.97 -6.39 -14.68
N GLN A 71 9.19 -6.30 -14.14
CA GLN A 71 10.05 -7.47 -13.94
C GLN A 71 9.39 -8.52 -13.05
N MET A 72 8.80 -8.11 -11.92
CA MET A 72 8.12 -9.03 -11.01
C MET A 72 6.89 -9.70 -11.64
N GLN A 73 6.10 -8.97 -12.42
CA GLN A 73 4.86 -9.47 -13.02
C GLN A 73 5.11 -10.31 -14.28
N ASN A 74 5.91 -9.80 -15.21
CA ASN A 74 5.99 -10.31 -16.58
C ASN A 74 7.24 -11.16 -16.85
N VAL A 75 8.36 -10.88 -16.18
CA VAL A 75 9.64 -11.58 -16.42
C VAL A 75 9.85 -12.70 -15.41
N ASP A 76 10.00 -12.34 -14.14
CA ASP A 76 10.23 -13.30 -13.04
C ASP A 76 8.95 -14.03 -12.65
N LYS A 77 7.79 -13.41 -12.96
CA LYS A 77 6.46 -13.90 -12.61
C LYS A 77 6.35 -14.25 -11.12
N SER A 78 7.03 -13.47 -10.28
CA SER A 78 7.07 -13.64 -8.83
C SER A 78 5.83 -13.08 -8.14
N THR A 79 5.07 -12.25 -8.85
CA THR A 79 3.73 -11.77 -8.49
C THR A 79 2.75 -12.12 -9.63
N PRO A 80 1.43 -12.17 -9.36
CA PRO A 80 0.44 -12.20 -10.43
C PRO A 80 0.52 -10.93 -11.27
N THR A 81 0.16 -11.02 -12.55
CA THR A 81 0.02 -9.83 -13.38
C THR A 81 -1.18 -9.00 -12.91
N MET A 82 -1.14 -7.69 -13.12
CA MET A 82 -2.29 -6.82 -12.82
C MET A 82 -3.57 -7.29 -13.53
N ALA A 83 -3.45 -7.80 -14.76
CA ALA A 83 -4.57 -8.39 -15.50
C ALA A 83 -5.14 -9.64 -14.82
N ASP A 84 -4.28 -10.53 -14.31
CA ASP A 84 -4.71 -11.72 -13.57
C ASP A 84 -5.42 -11.37 -12.27
N ILE A 85 -4.90 -10.38 -11.50
CA ILE A 85 -5.55 -9.88 -10.29
C ILE A 85 -6.99 -9.43 -10.59
N ILE A 86 -7.16 -8.61 -11.62
CA ILE A 86 -8.47 -8.08 -12.03
C ILE A 86 -9.38 -9.20 -12.54
N ALA A 87 -8.90 -10.06 -13.44
CA ALA A 87 -9.69 -11.11 -14.06
C ALA A 87 -10.18 -12.15 -13.04
N ARG A 88 -9.31 -12.49 -12.08
CA ARG A 88 -9.61 -13.48 -11.03
C ARG A 88 -10.28 -12.85 -9.81
N LYS A 89 -10.45 -11.53 -9.78
CA LYS A 89 -11.00 -10.76 -8.64
C LYS A 89 -10.28 -11.12 -7.34
N ILE A 90 -8.94 -11.07 -7.38
CA ILE A 90 -8.14 -11.32 -6.19
C ILE A 90 -8.27 -10.10 -5.29
N GLU A 91 -8.94 -10.30 -4.17
CA GLU A 91 -9.12 -9.31 -3.11
C GLU A 91 -7.96 -9.39 -2.09
N PRO A 92 -7.78 -8.37 -1.23
CA PRO A 92 -6.66 -8.31 -0.30
C PRO A 92 -6.54 -9.50 0.68
N ASP A 93 -7.66 -10.04 1.13
CA ASP A 93 -7.74 -11.24 1.97
C ASP A 93 -7.32 -12.51 1.22
N GLY A 94 -7.21 -12.44 -0.11
CA GLY A 94 -6.72 -13.51 -0.96
C GLY A 94 -5.32 -14.03 -0.58
N PHE A 95 -4.54 -13.30 0.21
CA PHE A 95 -3.31 -13.79 0.82
C PHE A 95 -3.51 -15.09 1.61
N PHE A 96 -4.65 -15.25 2.29
CA PHE A 96 -4.91 -16.38 3.18
C PHE A 96 -5.26 -17.69 2.47
N ASN A 97 -5.27 -17.72 1.13
CA ASN A 97 -5.52 -18.94 0.36
C ASN A 97 -4.27 -19.83 0.18
N GLY A 98 -3.14 -19.47 0.78
CA GLY A 98 -1.88 -20.23 0.73
C GLY A 98 -1.12 -20.17 -0.60
N LYS A 99 -1.50 -19.29 -1.54
CA LYS A 99 -0.85 -19.15 -2.86
C LYS A 99 0.19 -18.03 -2.94
N TYR A 100 0.46 -17.32 -1.84
CA TYR A 100 1.35 -16.17 -1.81
C TYR A 100 2.28 -16.23 -0.60
N ALA A 101 3.59 -16.09 -0.81
CA ALA A 101 4.56 -16.19 0.28
C ALA A 101 4.80 -14.88 1.05
N MET A 102 4.61 -13.73 0.40
CA MET A 102 4.78 -12.40 1.01
C MET A 102 3.68 -11.45 0.56
N TYR A 103 3.37 -10.45 1.39
CA TYR A 103 2.38 -9.42 1.05
C TYR A 103 2.72 -8.10 1.72
N LEU A 104 2.88 -7.05 0.91
CA LEU A 104 3.06 -5.68 1.42
C LEU A 104 1.69 -5.08 1.61
N HIS A 105 1.35 -4.73 2.84
CA HIS A 105 0.00 -4.29 3.18
C HIS A 105 -0.02 -3.46 4.46
N GLY A 106 -1.09 -2.69 4.65
CA GLY A 106 -1.25 -1.87 5.85
C GLY A 106 -1.84 -2.61 7.04
N THR A 107 -1.92 -1.88 8.16
CA THR A 107 -2.35 -2.35 9.50
C THR A 107 -3.70 -3.06 9.50
N TRP A 108 -4.61 -2.73 8.57
CA TRP A 108 -5.92 -3.35 8.49
C TRP A 108 -5.87 -4.86 8.17
N PHE A 109 -4.73 -5.38 7.70
CA PHE A 109 -4.46 -6.82 7.55
C PHE A 109 -4.62 -7.60 8.86
N LEU A 110 -4.35 -6.96 10.01
CA LEU A 110 -4.44 -7.59 11.33
C LEU A 110 -5.85 -8.14 11.60
N ASN A 111 -6.91 -7.51 11.07
CA ASN A 111 -8.28 -7.99 11.23
C ASN A 111 -8.49 -9.36 10.57
N TRP A 112 -7.98 -9.56 9.36
CA TRP A 112 -8.06 -10.85 8.69
C TRP A 112 -7.10 -11.88 9.30
N LEU A 113 -5.98 -11.42 9.86
CA LEU A 113 -5.09 -12.29 10.63
C LEU A 113 -5.79 -12.85 11.87
N ALA A 114 -6.54 -12.02 12.61
CA ALA A 114 -7.31 -12.43 13.78
C ALA A 114 -8.48 -13.37 13.45
N ASP A 115 -9.10 -13.21 12.28
CA ASP A 115 -10.25 -14.03 11.86
C ASP A 115 -9.82 -15.43 11.38
N LYS A 116 -9.57 -16.33 12.35
CA LYS A 116 -9.22 -17.73 12.11
C LYS A 116 -10.42 -18.59 11.66
N GLU A 117 -11.66 -18.11 11.82
CA GLU A 117 -12.87 -18.83 11.40
C GLU A 117 -13.09 -18.69 9.89
N THR A 118 -13.03 -17.47 9.38
CA THR A 118 -13.16 -17.20 7.94
C THR A 118 -11.90 -17.57 7.18
N TYR A 119 -10.72 -17.36 7.78
CA TYR A 119 -9.42 -17.64 7.17
C TYR A 119 -8.64 -18.70 7.96
N PRO A 120 -9.13 -19.96 7.97
CA PRO A 120 -8.43 -21.06 8.62
C PRO A 120 -7.12 -21.34 7.86
N ARG A 121 -6.05 -21.53 8.62
CA ARG A 121 -4.70 -21.74 8.07
C ARG A 121 -3.93 -22.71 8.94
N ASP A 122 -3.09 -23.53 8.32
CA ASP A 122 -2.18 -24.50 8.96
C ASP A 122 -0.71 -24.08 8.86
N TYR A 123 -0.47 -22.87 8.36
CA TYR A 123 0.84 -22.25 8.22
C TYR A 123 0.96 -21.01 9.10
N GLU A 124 2.19 -20.67 9.46
CA GLU A 124 2.51 -19.48 10.24
C GLU A 124 2.59 -18.24 9.35
N VAL A 125 2.15 -17.11 9.91
CA VAL A 125 2.33 -15.78 9.32
C VAL A 125 3.27 -15.01 10.24
N GLY A 126 4.17 -14.22 9.67
CA GLY A 126 5.02 -13.29 10.41
C GLY A 126 5.00 -11.92 9.76
N PHE A 127 5.46 -10.90 10.48
CA PHE A 127 5.64 -9.56 9.94
C PHE A 127 7.11 -9.14 9.91
N ALA A 128 7.40 -8.26 8.96
CA ALA A 128 8.68 -7.58 8.84
C ALA A 128 8.43 -6.12 8.44
N PRO A 129 9.35 -5.19 8.78
CA PRO A 129 9.29 -3.83 8.28
C PRO A 129 9.25 -3.79 6.74
N MET A 130 8.68 -2.71 6.20
CA MET A 130 8.66 -2.47 4.76
C MET A 130 10.07 -2.53 4.16
N PRO A 131 10.22 -3.06 2.93
CA PRO A 131 11.48 -2.91 2.22
C PRO A 131 11.81 -1.43 2.01
N VAL A 132 13.11 -1.11 2.00
CA VAL A 132 13.62 0.28 1.89
C VAL A 132 14.45 0.45 0.61
N PRO A 133 14.70 1.69 0.14
CA PRO A 133 15.57 1.93 -1.01
C PRO A 133 16.95 1.29 -0.83
N ASP A 134 17.54 0.85 -1.94
CA ASP A 134 18.88 0.28 -1.90
C ASP A 134 19.89 1.33 -1.41
N GLY A 135 20.77 0.94 -0.49
CA GLY A 135 21.81 1.81 0.04
C GLY A 135 21.42 2.61 1.29
N THR A 136 20.18 2.52 1.78
CA THR A 136 19.80 3.02 3.11
C THR A 136 19.46 1.88 4.07
N THR A 137 19.65 2.15 5.37
CA THR A 137 19.18 1.31 6.48
C THR A 137 18.10 2.03 7.31
N ASP A 138 17.72 3.24 6.90
CA ASP A 138 16.69 4.02 7.58
C ASP A 138 15.37 3.25 7.53
N ARG A 139 14.63 3.26 8.64
CA ARG A 139 13.34 2.58 8.71
C ARG A 139 12.31 3.47 8.02
N LEU A 140 11.95 3.14 6.79
CA LEU A 140 10.98 3.90 5.99
C LEU A 140 9.69 3.10 5.83
N THR A 141 8.57 3.82 5.81
CA THR A 141 7.27 3.27 5.44
C THR A 141 6.48 4.33 4.68
N TRP A 142 5.50 3.89 3.89
CA TRP A 142 4.46 4.78 3.39
C TRP A 142 3.12 4.39 3.99
N GLY A 143 2.22 5.37 4.07
CA GLY A 143 0.87 5.13 4.55
C GLY A 143 -0.13 6.10 3.95
N VAL A 144 -1.39 5.72 4.09
CA VAL A 144 -2.54 6.57 3.84
C VAL A 144 -3.34 6.66 5.14
N THR A 145 -3.88 7.84 5.40
CA THR A 145 -4.79 8.03 6.52
C THR A 145 -6.24 7.89 6.05
N GLY A 146 -7.02 7.10 6.78
CA GLY A 146 -8.46 7.02 6.55
C GLY A 146 -9.13 8.30 7.05
N THR A 147 -10.05 8.88 6.29
CA THR A 147 -10.80 10.05 6.76
C THR A 147 -12.30 9.88 6.54
N TYR A 148 -13.07 10.36 7.51
CA TYR A 148 -14.51 10.56 7.37
C TYR A 148 -14.76 12.05 7.12
N ALA A 149 -15.65 12.35 6.18
CA ALA A 149 -16.02 13.72 5.84
C ALA A 149 -17.54 13.89 5.87
N VAL A 150 -17.98 15.04 6.40
CA VAL A 150 -19.38 15.45 6.35
C VAL A 150 -19.59 16.28 5.07
N PRO A 151 -20.49 15.87 4.16
CA PRO A 151 -20.75 16.64 2.96
C PRO A 151 -21.39 17.98 3.32
N ALA A 152 -21.03 19.04 2.59
CA ALA A 152 -21.59 20.39 2.78
C ALA A 152 -23.13 20.43 2.61
N THR A 153 -23.72 19.41 1.97
CA THR A 153 -25.17 19.25 1.78
C THR A 153 -25.87 18.55 2.94
N SER A 154 -25.16 18.15 4.00
CA SER A 154 -25.75 17.50 5.17
C SER A 154 -26.83 18.38 5.80
N LYS A 155 -27.99 17.78 6.09
CA LYS A 155 -29.09 18.47 6.77
C LYS A 155 -28.83 18.69 8.26
N ASP A 156 -27.90 17.92 8.84
CA ASP A 156 -27.45 18.05 10.22
C ASP A 156 -25.94 17.78 10.30
N PRO A 157 -25.11 18.76 9.92
CA PRO A 157 -23.66 18.58 9.92
C PRO A 157 -23.09 18.38 11.33
N LYS A 158 -23.76 18.91 12.36
CA LYS A 158 -23.32 18.77 13.76
C LYS A 158 -23.49 17.33 14.22
N MET A 159 -24.69 16.76 14.10
CA MET A 159 -24.92 15.35 14.47
C MET A 159 -24.01 14.40 13.70
N ALA A 160 -23.82 14.64 12.39
CA ALA A 160 -22.92 13.83 11.58
C ALA A 160 -21.47 13.90 12.07
N THR A 161 -21.01 15.08 12.48
CA THR A 161 -19.66 15.27 13.05
C THR A 161 -19.53 14.56 14.39
N ASP A 162 -20.50 14.74 15.30
CA ASP A 162 -20.51 14.10 16.62
C ASP A 162 -20.46 12.56 16.47
N PHE A 163 -21.26 12.00 15.55
CA PHE A 163 -21.24 10.56 15.26
C PHE A 163 -19.89 10.08 14.69
N ILE A 164 -19.27 10.85 13.79
CA ILE A 164 -17.95 10.49 13.25
C ILE A 164 -16.90 10.47 14.36
N VAL A 165 -16.92 11.43 15.28
CA VAL A 165 -16.00 11.48 16.43
C VAL A 165 -16.19 10.23 17.32
N ASP A 166 -17.43 9.91 17.68
CA ASP A 166 -17.75 8.72 18.48
C ASP A 166 -17.32 7.41 17.77
N LEU A 167 -17.55 7.30 16.46
CA LEU A 167 -17.16 6.13 15.67
C LEU A 167 -15.63 5.96 15.62
N VAL A 168 -14.90 7.05 15.37
CA VAL A 168 -13.44 7.02 15.34
C VAL A 168 -12.88 6.69 16.73
N ALA A 169 -13.50 7.21 17.80
CA ALA A 169 -13.19 6.86 19.19
C ALA A 169 -13.19 5.35 19.45
N GLU A 170 -14.23 4.67 18.97
CA GLU A 170 -14.43 3.23 19.15
C GLU A 170 -13.46 2.40 18.28
N VAL A 171 -13.34 2.72 16.98
CA VAL A 171 -12.52 1.95 16.04
C VAL A 171 -11.03 2.03 16.37
N THR A 172 -10.57 3.17 16.89
CA THR A 172 -9.15 3.39 17.21
C THR A 172 -8.64 2.43 18.28
N GLN A 173 -9.48 1.98 19.22
CA GLN A 173 -9.11 1.02 20.26
C GLN A 173 -8.78 -0.37 19.70
N ARG A 174 -9.25 -0.69 18.48
CA ARG A 174 -8.96 -1.97 17.83
C ARG A 174 -7.67 -1.92 17.01
N THR A 175 -7.44 -0.88 16.22
CA THR A 175 -6.41 -0.95 15.17
C THR A 175 -5.61 0.32 14.85
N SER A 176 -5.77 1.47 15.52
CA SER A 176 -5.26 2.72 14.94
C SER A 176 -4.06 3.38 15.61
N SER A 177 -3.09 3.74 14.77
CA SER A 177 -1.96 4.65 14.98
C SER A 177 -2.29 6.15 14.80
N GLU A 178 -3.57 6.52 14.70
CA GLU A 178 -4.02 7.86 14.31
C GLU A 178 -4.72 8.66 15.44
N ILE A 179 -4.74 9.98 15.27
CA ILE A 179 -5.07 11.03 16.24
C ILE A 179 -6.60 11.23 16.29
N PHE A 180 -7.24 11.22 17.47
CA PHE A 180 -8.64 11.64 17.57
C PHE A 180 -8.75 13.14 17.26
N VAL A 181 -9.79 13.53 16.52
CA VAL A 181 -10.03 14.93 16.12
C VAL A 181 -10.17 15.86 17.32
N ASP A 182 -10.55 15.33 18.49
CA ASP A 182 -10.79 16.08 19.72
C ASP A 182 -9.93 15.62 20.91
N GLN A 183 -9.20 14.50 20.84
CA GLN A 183 -8.39 13.94 21.92
C GLN A 183 -7.13 13.19 21.46
N THR A 184 -6.15 13.03 22.34
CA THR A 184 -5.01 12.14 22.09
C THR A 184 -5.35 10.75 22.62
N VAL A 185 -5.32 9.73 21.75
CA VAL A 185 -5.36 8.34 22.21
C VAL A 185 -4.11 8.09 23.06
N PRO A 186 -4.24 7.60 24.30
CA PRO A 186 -3.09 7.09 25.04
C PRO A 186 -2.42 5.97 24.23
N ARG A 187 -1.12 6.12 23.91
CA ARG A 187 -0.38 5.17 23.04
C ARG A 187 -0.36 3.73 23.60
N ASP A 188 -0.54 3.59 24.90
CA ASP A 188 -0.62 2.33 25.65
C ASP A 188 -1.87 1.50 25.36
N ASN A 189 -2.90 2.08 24.72
CA ASN A 189 -4.10 1.33 24.32
C ASN A 189 -4.06 0.85 22.86
N LEU A 190 -3.01 1.18 22.10
CA LEU A 190 -2.95 0.84 20.68
C LEU A 190 -2.65 -0.64 20.48
N PHE A 191 -3.38 -1.25 19.55
CA PHE A 191 -3.22 -2.66 19.15
C PHE A 191 -3.44 -3.71 20.25
N VAL A 192 -3.80 -3.33 21.48
CA VAL A 192 -4.04 -4.28 22.59
C VAL A 192 -5.14 -5.27 22.22
N THR A 193 -6.32 -4.76 21.83
CA THR A 193 -7.46 -5.61 21.47
C THR A 193 -7.15 -6.56 20.32
N ILE A 194 -6.49 -6.06 19.25
CA ILE A 194 -6.20 -6.90 18.08
C ILE A 194 -5.09 -7.92 18.35
N ALA A 195 -4.10 -7.60 19.19
CA ALA A 195 -3.09 -8.56 19.64
C ALA A 195 -3.74 -9.72 20.41
N ASP A 196 -4.66 -9.40 21.34
CA ASP A 196 -5.44 -10.39 22.10
C ASP A 196 -6.35 -11.22 21.17
N GLU A 197 -6.99 -10.61 20.17
CA GLU A 197 -7.82 -11.33 19.18
C GLU A 197 -6.99 -12.25 18.26
N ILE A 198 -5.76 -11.87 17.91
CA ILE A 198 -4.85 -12.71 17.11
C ILE A 198 -4.41 -13.94 17.92
N ASP A 199 -4.18 -13.79 19.23
CA ASP A 199 -3.80 -14.86 20.17
C ASP A 199 -2.66 -15.74 19.61
N ASP A 200 -1.50 -15.11 19.41
CA ASP A 200 -0.27 -15.73 18.93
C ASP A 200 0.94 -15.00 19.52
N GLU A 201 1.91 -15.75 20.03
CA GLU A 201 3.09 -15.22 20.73
C GLU A 201 3.96 -14.31 19.85
N GLN A 202 3.87 -14.40 18.52
CA GLN A 202 4.59 -13.53 17.58
C GLN A 202 3.98 -12.13 17.49
N PHE A 203 2.67 -12.00 17.74
CA PHE A 203 1.90 -10.78 17.50
C PHE A 203 1.49 -10.08 18.81
N THR A 204 2.46 -9.90 19.71
CA THR A 204 2.26 -9.09 20.91
C THR A 204 2.02 -7.61 20.56
N THR A 205 1.33 -6.88 21.44
CA THR A 205 1.16 -5.43 21.32
C THR A 205 2.48 -4.71 21.08
N GLU A 206 3.54 -5.10 21.79
CA GLU A 206 4.88 -4.51 21.65
C GLU A 206 5.45 -4.72 20.25
N ASN A 207 5.38 -5.94 19.71
CA ASN A 207 5.90 -6.25 18.37
C ASN A 207 5.11 -5.51 17.27
N ILE A 208 3.78 -5.44 17.41
CA ILE A 208 2.92 -4.70 16.46
C ILE A 208 3.22 -3.20 16.54
N MET A 209 3.37 -2.65 17.75
CA MET A 209 3.75 -1.25 17.95
C MET A 209 5.13 -0.95 17.38
N ASP A 210 6.12 -1.81 17.58
CA ASP A 210 7.43 -1.63 16.95
C ASP A 210 7.28 -1.63 15.42
N LEU A 211 6.58 -2.61 14.86
CA LEU A 211 6.40 -2.71 13.41
C LEU A 211 5.85 -1.42 12.78
N PHE A 212 4.75 -0.89 13.33
CA PHE A 212 4.01 0.21 12.72
C PHE A 212 4.34 1.60 13.27
N LEU A 213 4.81 1.69 14.51
CA LEU A 213 4.97 2.94 15.26
C LEU A 213 6.34 3.10 15.93
N ASN A 214 7.35 2.35 15.49
CA ASN A 214 8.71 2.56 15.97
C ASN A 214 9.13 4.05 15.76
N PRO A 215 9.70 4.70 16.79
CA PRO A 215 10.02 6.13 16.75
C PRO A 215 11.12 6.51 15.75
N ASP A 216 11.95 5.55 15.34
CA ASP A 216 12.98 5.72 14.31
C ASP A 216 12.41 5.52 12.89
N GLN A 217 11.14 5.15 12.77
CA GLN A 217 10.47 4.98 11.48
C GLN A 217 10.01 6.33 10.91
N THR A 218 10.40 6.62 9.67
CA THR A 218 9.87 7.74 8.90
C THR A 218 8.68 7.27 8.07
N LEU A 219 7.52 7.89 8.31
CA LEU A 219 6.31 7.70 7.53
C LEU A 219 6.20 8.80 6.46
N VAL A 220 6.06 8.38 5.20
CA VAL A 220 5.74 9.28 4.07
C VAL A 220 4.32 9.04 3.56
N THR A 221 3.71 10.05 2.95
CA THR A 221 2.37 9.92 2.37
C THR A 221 2.42 9.04 1.11
N GLU A 222 1.47 8.11 0.98
CA GLU A 222 1.44 7.18 -0.14
C GLU A 222 0.86 7.79 -1.43
N LYS A 223 -0.26 8.51 -1.30
CA LYS A 223 -1.10 8.89 -2.44
C LYS A 223 -0.63 10.17 -3.10
N VAL A 224 -0.99 10.33 -4.38
CA VAL A 224 -0.97 11.63 -5.04
C VAL A 224 -1.75 12.63 -4.19
N THR A 225 -1.11 13.71 -3.74
CA THR A 225 -1.76 14.78 -2.98
C THR A 225 -1.57 16.11 -3.68
N GLY A 226 -2.66 16.83 -3.95
CA GLY A 226 -2.59 18.11 -4.62
C GLY A 226 -3.78 18.38 -5.55
N PRO A 227 -3.66 19.40 -6.43
CA PRO A 227 -4.69 19.75 -7.40
C PRO A 227 -5.08 18.54 -8.25
N ASN A 228 -6.39 18.27 -8.33
CA ASN A 228 -6.96 17.20 -9.14
C ASN A 228 -6.34 15.81 -8.94
N ALA A 229 -5.79 15.54 -7.74
CA ALA A 229 -5.03 14.32 -7.44
C ALA A 229 -5.69 13.02 -7.90
N ALA A 230 -6.99 12.84 -7.63
CA ALA A 230 -7.72 11.63 -8.04
C ALA A 230 -7.76 11.44 -9.57
N LYS A 231 -7.95 12.53 -10.32
CA LYS A 231 -7.98 12.50 -11.78
C LYS A 231 -6.58 12.28 -12.36
N TYR A 232 -5.58 12.92 -11.76
CA TYR A 232 -4.18 12.74 -12.14
C TYR A 232 -3.73 11.29 -11.89
N GLU A 233 -3.97 10.72 -10.71
CA GLU A 233 -3.64 9.32 -10.41
C GLU A 233 -4.36 8.34 -11.34
N ALA A 234 -5.62 8.60 -11.69
CA ALA A 234 -6.36 7.78 -12.65
C ALA A 234 -5.68 7.76 -14.03
N VAL A 235 -5.22 8.92 -14.52
CA VAL A 235 -4.48 9.02 -15.77
C VAL A 235 -3.16 8.26 -15.71
N LEU A 236 -2.40 8.38 -14.61
CA LEU A 236 -1.17 7.62 -14.41
C LEU A 236 -1.45 6.12 -14.46
N LYS A 237 -2.47 5.66 -13.74
CA LYS A 237 -2.88 4.25 -13.68
C LYS A 237 -3.22 3.70 -15.07
N GLU A 238 -3.96 4.43 -15.89
CA GLU A 238 -4.30 4.01 -17.25
C GLU A 238 -3.08 3.82 -18.16
N GLU A 239 -2.07 4.68 -18.05
CA GLU A 239 -0.83 4.54 -18.84
C GLU A 239 0.03 3.38 -18.31
N VAL A 240 0.14 3.22 -17.00
CA VAL A 240 0.87 2.10 -16.38
C VAL A 240 0.20 0.76 -16.67
N GLU A 241 -1.13 0.70 -16.70
CA GLU A 241 -1.87 -0.51 -17.08
C GLU A 241 -1.51 -0.97 -18.50
N LYS A 242 -1.39 -0.04 -19.46
CA LYS A 242 -0.96 -0.37 -20.82
C LYS A 242 0.46 -0.90 -20.86
N TYR A 243 1.37 -0.29 -20.08
CA TYR A 243 2.75 -0.76 -19.98
C TYR A 243 2.84 -2.18 -19.42
N LEU A 244 2.18 -2.44 -18.29
CA LEU A 244 2.19 -3.75 -17.65
C LEU A 244 1.51 -4.83 -18.51
N ALA A 245 0.64 -4.43 -19.45
CA ALA A 245 -0.03 -5.30 -20.42
C ALA A 245 0.70 -5.43 -21.77
N ASP A 246 1.96 -4.98 -21.89
CA ASP A 246 2.75 -4.98 -23.13
C ASP A 246 2.12 -4.18 -24.29
N ALA A 247 1.17 -3.29 -24.00
CA ALA A 247 0.51 -2.47 -25.00
C ALA A 247 1.30 -1.21 -25.39
N GLN A 248 2.30 -0.82 -24.59
CA GLN A 248 3.22 0.27 -24.89
C GLN A 248 4.55 0.11 -24.15
N ASP A 249 5.61 0.73 -24.67
CA ASP A 249 6.92 0.76 -24.00
C ASP A 249 6.97 1.79 -22.86
N LEU A 250 8.01 1.68 -22.03
CA LEU A 250 8.17 2.49 -20.83
C LEU A 250 8.38 3.98 -21.14
N ASP A 251 9.18 4.31 -22.15
CA ASP A 251 9.45 5.72 -22.50
C ASP A 251 8.17 6.41 -23.01
N THR A 252 7.38 5.71 -23.81
CA THR A 252 6.05 6.15 -24.26
C THR A 252 5.09 6.30 -23.07
N THR A 253 5.14 5.38 -22.12
CA THR A 253 4.32 5.43 -20.89
C THR A 253 4.61 6.67 -20.07
N ILE A 254 5.89 6.95 -19.78
CA ILE A 254 6.30 8.13 -19.02
C ILE A 254 5.86 9.40 -19.76
N LYS A 255 6.15 9.48 -21.07
CA LYS A 255 5.76 10.63 -21.88
C LYS A 255 4.25 10.88 -21.84
N ASN A 256 3.44 9.85 -22.08
CA ASN A 256 1.98 9.99 -22.07
C ASN A 256 1.46 10.33 -20.67
N ALA A 257 2.02 9.71 -19.62
CA ALA A 257 1.65 9.96 -18.24
C ALA A 257 1.89 11.42 -17.85
N VAL A 258 3.03 12.01 -18.24
CA VAL A 258 3.32 13.43 -18.02
C VAL A 258 2.41 14.33 -18.86
N GLU A 259 2.27 14.08 -20.16
CA GLU A 259 1.45 14.91 -21.05
C GLU A 259 -0.04 14.91 -20.66
N ARG A 260 -0.60 13.73 -20.38
CA ARG A 260 -1.99 13.58 -19.95
C ARG A 260 -2.17 14.01 -18.49
N GLY A 261 -1.18 13.74 -17.63
CA GLY A 261 -1.17 14.15 -16.24
C GLY A 261 -1.21 15.66 -16.08
N ASN A 262 -0.36 16.39 -16.81
CA ASN A 262 -0.36 17.85 -16.82
C ASN A 262 -1.72 18.44 -17.21
N LYS A 263 -2.40 17.84 -18.20
CA LYS A 263 -3.77 18.23 -18.57
C LYS A 263 -4.75 17.98 -17.43
N ALA A 264 -4.72 16.78 -16.84
CA ALA A 264 -5.59 16.43 -15.72
C ALA A 264 -5.40 17.33 -14.49
N ILE A 265 -4.16 17.75 -14.22
CA ILE A 265 -3.83 18.65 -13.11
C ILE A 265 -4.44 20.05 -13.34
N GLN A 266 -4.51 20.52 -14.58
CA GLN A 266 -4.92 21.88 -14.94
C GLN A 266 -6.44 22.07 -15.17
N GLU A 267 -7.23 21.00 -15.21
CA GLU A 267 -8.69 21.03 -15.42
C GLU A 267 -9.49 21.38 -14.17
#